data_AF-A0A3N2MIM8-F1
#
_entry.id   AF-A0A3N2MIM8-F1
#
_cell.length_a   1.000
_cell.length_b   1.000
_cell.length_c   1.000
_cell.angle_alpha   90.00
_cell.angle_beta   90.00
_cell.angle_gamma   90.00
#
_symmetry.space_group_name_H-M   'P 1'
#
loop_
_entity.id
_entity.type
_entity.pdbx_description
1 polymer ?
#
loop_
_entity_poly.entity_id
_entity_poly.type
_entity_poly.pdbx_seq_one_letter_code
_entity_poly.pdbx_strand_id
1 'polypeptide(L)'
;MAKYTTGDLCDTLNQFNYDNWFGEEEAPDFVEELKACAFNIVRENPGIDRSGWIDLLIQQYPSEVVDAYGTNPGEVYHDLSDLWEMEYSDPETHEWNSFAGWSEYLATDPDALQEQLERAKERIRELEREIALLKASK
;
A
#
# COMPACT_ATOMS: atom_id res chain seq x y z
N MET A 1 -56.71 -16.21 44.88
CA MET A 1 -55.58 -15.30 44.56
C MET A 1 -54.37 -16.14 44.24
N ALA A 2 -53.94 -16.15 42.99
CA ALA A 2 -52.57 -16.33 42.53
C ALA A 2 -52.59 -16.06 41.02
N LYS A 3 -52.46 -14.79 40.64
CA LYS A 3 -52.19 -14.40 39.26
C LYS A 3 -50.69 -14.56 39.11
N TYR A 4 -50.24 -15.55 38.34
CA TYR A 4 -48.84 -15.62 37.92
C TYR A 4 -48.66 -14.57 36.83
N THR A 5 -47.92 -13.53 37.18
CA THR A 5 -47.56 -12.42 36.31
C THR A 5 -46.62 -12.94 35.23
N THR A 6 -46.93 -12.66 33.97
CA THR A 6 -46.04 -12.86 32.82
C THR A 6 -44.85 -11.91 32.92
N GLY A 7 -43.87 -12.29 33.72
CA GLY A 7 -42.51 -11.76 33.70
C GLY A 7 -41.60 -12.93 34.00
N ASP A 8 -40.95 -13.48 32.96
CA ASP A 8 -39.76 -14.36 33.07
C ASP A 8 -39.35 -15.06 31.74
N LEU A 9 -39.66 -14.52 30.56
CA LEU A 9 -39.16 -15.08 29.29
C LEU A 9 -38.36 -14.08 28.42
N CYS A 10 -38.24 -12.83 28.87
CA CYS A 10 -37.46 -11.80 28.17
C CYS A 10 -35.98 -11.84 28.59
N ASP A 11 -35.69 -12.10 29.87
CA ASP A 11 -34.34 -11.85 30.39
C ASP A 11 -33.37 -13.02 30.20
N THR A 12 -33.87 -14.24 30.00
CA THR A 12 -33.03 -15.43 29.80
C THR A 12 -32.67 -15.69 28.33
N LEU A 13 -33.37 -15.08 27.37
CA LEU A 13 -33.00 -15.15 25.95
C LEU A 13 -31.92 -14.14 25.56
N ASN A 14 -31.67 -13.13 26.40
CA ASN A 14 -30.57 -12.17 26.20
C ASN A 14 -29.24 -12.61 26.83
N GLN A 15 -29.21 -13.68 27.61
CA GLN A 15 -27.99 -14.12 28.31
C GLN A 15 -27.18 -15.18 27.53
N PHE A 16 -27.73 -15.75 26.45
CA PHE A 16 -27.09 -16.85 25.70
C PHE A 16 -26.61 -16.48 24.28
N ASN A 17 -26.56 -15.18 23.94
CA ASN A 17 -26.10 -14.77 22.61
C ASN A 17 -25.21 -13.51 22.61
N TYR A 18 -24.43 -13.31 23.68
CA TYR A 18 -23.41 -12.25 23.72
C TYR A 18 -21.97 -12.77 23.84
N ASP A 19 -21.78 -14.08 23.97
CA ASP A 19 -20.46 -14.65 24.22
C ASP A 19 -19.86 -15.42 23.02
N ASN A 20 -20.54 -15.57 21.86
CA ASN A 20 -19.94 -16.32 20.72
C ASN A 20 -20.54 -16.12 19.30
N TRP A 21 -20.73 -14.89 18.79
CA TRP A 21 -21.19 -14.67 17.40
C TRP A 21 -20.80 -13.27 16.89
N PHE A 22 -19.60 -12.95 16.41
CA PHE A 22 -18.58 -13.66 15.64
C PHE A 22 -17.23 -13.11 16.09
N GLY A 23 -16.18 -13.93 16.09
CA GLY A 23 -14.86 -13.37 15.86
C GLY A 23 -14.89 -12.66 14.52
N GLU A 24 -14.74 -11.34 14.52
CA GLU A 24 -14.22 -10.64 13.35
C GLU A 24 -12.82 -11.23 13.15
N GLU A 25 -12.72 -12.29 12.33
CA GLU A 25 -11.68 -12.24 11.30
C GLU A 25 -11.94 -10.91 10.61
N GLU A 26 -11.19 -9.86 10.98
CA GLU A 26 -11.20 -8.61 10.25
C GLU A 26 -11.07 -9.01 8.79
N ALA A 27 -12.11 -8.75 7.99
CA ALA A 27 -12.05 -9.02 6.57
C ALA A 27 -10.76 -8.36 6.04
N PRO A 28 -10.00 -9.01 5.14
CA PRO A 28 -8.77 -8.43 4.64
C PRO A 28 -9.05 -7.00 4.15
N ASP A 29 -8.30 -6.03 4.67
CA ASP A 29 -8.42 -4.66 4.20
C ASP A 29 -7.64 -4.53 2.89
N PHE A 30 -8.27 -5.02 1.82
CA PHE A 30 -7.69 -5.06 0.47
C PHE A 30 -7.24 -3.67 0.01
N VAL A 31 -7.86 -2.59 0.51
CA VAL A 31 -7.47 -1.21 0.19
C VAL A 31 -6.19 -0.81 0.91
N GLU A 32 -6.00 -1.20 2.17
CA GLU A 32 -4.75 -0.96 2.90
C GLU A 32 -3.58 -1.78 2.34
N GLU A 33 -3.82 -3.02 1.92
CA GLU A 33 -2.81 -3.81 1.19
C GLU A 33 -2.42 -3.14 -0.14
N LEU A 34 -3.42 -2.67 -0.90
CA LEU A 34 -3.18 -1.91 -2.13
C LEU A 34 -2.41 -0.61 -1.86
N LYS A 35 -2.71 0.12 -0.78
CA LYS A 35 -1.97 1.35 -0.39
C LYS A 35 -0.50 1.07 -0.12
N ALA A 36 -0.18 -0.04 0.54
CA ALA A 36 1.21 -0.44 0.76
C ALA A 36 1.93 -0.73 -0.57
N CYS A 37 1.28 -1.45 -1.49
CA CYS A 37 1.82 -1.69 -2.84
C CYS A 37 1.98 -0.39 -3.64
N ALA A 38 0.99 0.51 -3.57
CA ALA A 38 1.02 1.84 -4.16
C ALA A 38 2.21 2.67 -3.67
N PHE A 39 2.51 2.62 -2.37
CA PHE A 39 3.64 3.34 -1.78
C PHE A 39 4.98 2.77 -2.25
N ASN A 40 5.08 1.44 -2.39
CA ASN A 40 6.27 0.80 -2.94
C ASN A 40 6.62 1.29 -4.35
N ILE A 41 5.62 1.46 -5.23
CA ILE A 41 5.86 2.01 -6.58
C ILE A 41 6.45 3.42 -6.51
N VAL A 42 5.91 4.28 -5.66
CA VAL A 42 6.42 5.66 -5.48
C VAL A 42 7.85 5.67 -4.94
N ARG A 43 8.15 4.77 -3.98
CA ARG A 43 9.49 4.63 -3.39
C ARG A 43 10.53 4.12 -4.38
N GLU A 44 10.14 3.20 -5.26
CA GLU A 44 11.01 2.65 -6.29
C GLU A 44 11.16 3.56 -7.51
N ASN A 45 10.20 4.46 -7.73
CA ASN A 45 10.16 5.37 -8.88
C ASN A 45 9.94 6.83 -8.41
N PRO A 46 10.94 7.48 -7.78
CA PRO A 46 10.81 8.87 -7.37
C PRO A 46 10.50 9.80 -8.54
N GLY A 47 9.54 10.71 -8.35
CA GLY A 47 9.10 11.67 -9.37
C GLY A 47 8.22 11.08 -10.48
N ILE A 48 7.70 9.86 -10.28
CA ILE A 48 6.72 9.25 -11.18
C ILE A 48 5.44 10.09 -11.25
N ASP A 49 4.89 10.20 -12.46
CA ASP A 49 3.62 10.85 -12.70
C ASP A 49 2.45 9.88 -12.42
N ARG A 50 1.25 10.43 -12.22
CA ARG A 50 0.06 9.62 -11.93
C ARG A 50 -0.17 8.50 -12.96
N SER A 51 -0.05 8.82 -14.25
CA SER A 51 -0.26 7.83 -15.32
C SER A 51 0.73 6.67 -15.23
N GLY A 52 2.02 6.97 -15.12
CA GLY A 52 3.05 5.93 -14.98
C GLY A 52 2.88 5.12 -13.70
N TRP A 53 2.48 5.77 -12.61
CA TRP A 53 2.22 5.08 -11.34
C TRP A 53 1.02 4.12 -11.43
N ILE A 54 -0.09 4.53 -12.06
CA ILE A 54 -1.25 3.64 -12.31
C ILE A 54 -0.83 2.45 -13.16
N ASP A 55 -0.11 2.69 -14.26
CA ASP A 55 0.31 1.64 -15.19
C ASP A 55 1.23 0.61 -14.49
N LEU A 56 2.19 1.07 -13.68
CA LEU A 56 3.07 0.18 -12.92
C LEU A 56 2.34 -0.57 -11.81
N LEU A 57 1.39 0.07 -11.12
CA LEU A 57 0.60 -0.56 -10.07
C LEU A 57 -0.25 -1.70 -10.63
N ILE A 58 -0.92 -1.49 -11.77
CA ILE A 58 -1.69 -2.53 -12.47
C ILE A 58 -0.77 -3.64 -13.00
N GLN A 59 0.43 -3.29 -13.49
CA GLN A 59 1.36 -4.27 -14.05
C GLN A 59 2.00 -5.16 -12.97
N GLN A 60 2.38 -4.58 -11.82
CA GLN A 60 3.14 -5.26 -10.77
C GLN A 60 2.23 -5.90 -9.71
N TYR A 61 1.09 -5.28 -9.41
CA TYR A 61 0.16 -5.71 -8.37
C TYR A 61 -1.28 -5.88 -8.90
N PRO A 62 -1.49 -6.67 -9.97
CA PRO A 62 -2.81 -6.83 -10.57
C PRO A 62 -3.82 -7.51 -9.63
N SER A 63 -3.38 -8.40 -8.75
CA SER A 63 -4.22 -9.09 -7.78
C SER A 63 -4.82 -8.11 -6.78
N GLU A 64 -3.97 -7.28 -6.19
CA GLU A 64 -4.30 -6.31 -5.15
C GLU A 64 -5.24 -5.23 -5.70
N VAL A 65 -5.00 -4.78 -6.94
CA VAL A 65 -5.90 -3.85 -7.63
C VAL A 65 -7.28 -4.49 -7.85
N VAL A 66 -7.33 -5.74 -8.29
CA VAL A 66 -8.59 -6.45 -8.54
C VAL A 66 -9.34 -6.76 -7.25
N ASP A 67 -8.63 -7.10 -6.18
CA ASP A 67 -9.23 -7.39 -4.88
C ASP A 67 -9.81 -6.12 -4.24
N ALA A 68 -9.19 -4.96 -4.44
CA ALA A 68 -9.67 -3.68 -3.93
C ALA A 68 -10.76 -3.01 -4.80
N TYR A 69 -10.58 -2.94 -6.12
CA TYR A 69 -11.42 -2.14 -7.03
C TYR A 69 -12.13 -2.95 -8.12
N GLY A 70 -11.89 -4.27 -8.18
CA GLY A 70 -12.52 -5.14 -9.16
C GLY A 70 -11.85 -5.10 -10.54
N THR A 71 -12.59 -5.51 -11.57
CA THR A 71 -12.03 -5.79 -12.91
C THR A 71 -12.46 -4.80 -13.99
N ASN A 72 -13.30 -3.82 -13.66
CA ASN A 72 -13.78 -2.84 -14.62
C ASN A 72 -12.70 -1.75 -14.84
N PRO A 73 -12.06 -1.66 -16.01
CA PRO A 73 -10.92 -0.76 -16.20
C PRO A 73 -11.27 0.72 -16.02
N GLY A 74 -12.51 1.13 -16.33
CA GLY A 74 -12.92 2.53 -16.19
C GLY A 74 -13.11 2.95 -14.74
N GLU A 75 -13.66 2.05 -13.92
CA GLU A 75 -13.85 2.28 -12.47
C GLU A 75 -12.50 2.16 -11.75
N VAL A 76 -11.72 1.11 -12.04
CA VAL A 76 -10.38 0.91 -11.49
C VAL A 76 -9.48 2.12 -11.76
N TYR A 77 -9.47 2.65 -12.99
CA TYR A 77 -8.65 3.82 -13.31
C TYR A 77 -9.12 5.08 -12.56
N HIS A 78 -10.44 5.26 -12.42
CA HIS A 78 -11.00 6.37 -11.65
C HIS A 78 -10.59 6.27 -10.18
N ASP A 79 -10.79 5.11 -9.57
CA ASP A 79 -10.53 4.89 -8.15
C ASP A 79 -9.03 4.95 -7.82
N LEU A 80 -8.17 4.47 -8.73
CA LEU A 80 -6.72 4.66 -8.62
C LEU A 80 -6.31 6.12 -8.77
N SER A 81 -6.98 6.87 -9.65
CA SER A 81 -6.74 8.31 -9.76
C SER A 81 -7.13 9.06 -8.49
N ASP A 82 -8.19 8.63 -7.80
CA ASP A 82 -8.55 9.19 -6.50
C ASP A 82 -7.53 8.76 -5.43
N LEU A 83 -7.09 7.49 -5.45
CA LEU A 83 -6.07 6.96 -4.54
C LEU A 83 -4.77 7.76 -4.61
N TRP A 84 -4.34 8.18 -5.80
CA TRP A 84 -3.13 8.98 -5.99
C TRP A 84 -3.10 10.27 -5.14
N GLU A 85 -4.28 10.87 -4.92
CA GLU A 85 -4.43 12.10 -4.14
C GLU A 85 -4.72 11.80 -2.65
N MET A 86 -4.96 10.55 -2.27
CA MET A 86 -5.20 10.16 -0.88
C MET A 86 -3.92 10.20 -0.04
N GLU A 87 -4.08 10.58 1.22
CA GLU A 87 -3.00 10.57 2.19
C GLU A 87 -2.64 9.14 2.60
N TYR A 88 -1.34 8.90 2.69
CA TYR A 88 -0.73 7.67 3.18
C TYR A 88 0.37 8.04 4.18
N SER A 89 0.39 7.30 5.30
CA SER A 89 1.46 7.44 6.27
C SER A 89 2.57 6.45 5.97
N ASP A 90 3.79 6.96 5.80
CA ASP A 90 4.96 6.10 5.68
C ASP A 90 5.18 5.33 7.00
N PRO A 91 5.22 3.98 6.98
CA PRO A 91 5.43 3.18 8.17
C PRO A 91 6.75 3.45 8.91
N GLU A 92 7.77 3.98 8.21
CA GLU A 92 9.09 4.24 8.80
C GLU A 92 9.19 5.62 9.45
N THR A 93 8.76 6.67 8.74
CA THR A 93 8.85 8.06 9.22
C THR A 93 7.61 8.50 10.00
N HIS A 94 6.48 7.80 9.86
CA HIS A 94 5.16 8.18 10.37
C HIS A 94 4.68 9.56 9.90
N GLU A 95 5.29 10.10 8.85
CA GLU A 95 4.83 11.31 8.19
C GLU A 95 3.66 10.98 7.28
N TRP A 96 2.81 11.97 7.03
CA TRP A 96 1.61 11.85 6.20
C TRP A 96 1.79 12.70 4.97
N ASN A 97 1.53 12.11 3.81
CA ASN A 97 1.51 12.83 2.54
C ASN A 97 0.64 12.09 1.52
N SER A 98 0.23 12.74 0.44
CA SER A 98 -0.43 12.02 -0.66
C SER A 98 0.59 11.21 -1.46
N PHE A 99 0.16 10.21 -2.23
CA PHE A 99 1.10 9.50 -3.11
C PHE A 99 1.75 10.44 -4.13
N ALA A 100 1.00 11.45 -4.61
CA ALA A 100 1.54 12.55 -5.38
C ALA A 100 2.65 13.32 -4.65
N GLY A 101 2.37 13.70 -3.39
CA GLY A 101 3.33 14.42 -2.55
C GLY A 101 4.54 13.57 -2.19
N TRP A 102 4.37 12.26 -1.97
CA TRP A 102 5.46 11.32 -1.76
C TRP A 102 6.34 11.18 -3.00
N SER A 103 5.74 11.16 -4.20
CA SER A 103 6.51 11.10 -5.45
C SER A 103 7.39 12.33 -5.63
N GLU A 104 6.85 13.52 -5.36
CA GLU A 104 7.62 14.77 -5.41
C GLU A 104 8.66 14.86 -4.28
N TYR A 105 8.28 14.50 -3.06
CA TYR A 105 9.15 14.49 -1.89
C TYR A 105 10.36 13.59 -2.14
N LEU A 106 10.16 12.33 -2.54
CA LEU A 106 11.27 11.41 -2.79
C LEU A 106 12.13 11.82 -3.99
N ALA A 107 11.57 12.58 -4.95
CA ALA A 107 12.33 13.15 -6.05
C ALA A 107 13.21 14.34 -5.61
N THR A 108 12.85 15.01 -4.51
CA THR A 108 13.48 16.26 -4.07
C THR A 108 14.21 16.16 -2.73
N ASP A 109 14.00 15.09 -1.95
CA ASP A 109 14.62 14.85 -0.65
C ASP A 109 16.14 14.67 -0.79
N PRO A 110 16.95 15.61 -0.25
CA PRO A 110 18.40 15.54 -0.33
C PRO A 110 19.00 14.24 0.22
N ASP A 111 18.40 13.65 1.26
CA ASP A 111 18.92 12.44 1.88
C ASP A 111 18.63 11.21 0.99
N ALA A 112 17.42 11.12 0.43
CA ALA A 112 17.07 10.10 -0.56
C ALA A 112 17.94 10.22 -1.83
N LEU A 113 18.17 11.45 -2.31
CA LEU A 113 19.05 11.73 -3.43
C LEU A 113 20.51 11.34 -3.13
N GLN A 114 20.96 11.52 -1.89
CA GLN A 114 22.31 11.17 -1.48
C GLN A 114 22.51 9.66 -1.35
N GLU A 115 21.54 8.90 -0.84
CA GLU A 115 21.60 7.42 -0.83
C GLU A 115 21.63 6.87 -2.26
N GLN A 116 20.76 7.35 -3.13
CA GLN A 116 20.72 6.95 -4.54
C GLN A 116 22.06 7.24 -5.24
N LEU A 117 22.65 8.41 -4.96
CA LEU A 117 23.95 8.79 -5.49
C LEU A 117 25.07 7.84 -5.04
N GLU A 118 25.11 7.45 -3.76
CA GLU A 118 26.11 6.50 -3.28
C GLU A 118 25.93 5.11 -3.88
N ARG A 119 24.69 4.61 -3.99
CA ARG A 119 24.38 3.34 -4.66
C ARG A 119 24.83 3.34 -6.12
N ALA A 120 24.56 4.42 -6.85
CA ALA A 120 24.99 4.58 -8.24
C ALA A 120 26.52 4.63 -8.37
N LYS A 121 27.21 5.35 -7.48
CA LYS A 121 28.69 5.40 -7.44
C LYS A 121 29.29 4.01 -7.23
N GLU A 122 28.74 3.21 -6.33
CA GLU A 122 29.23 1.84 -6.09
C GLU A 122 29.08 0.96 -7.32
N ARG A 123 27.93 1.02 -8.01
CA ARG A 123 27.70 0.26 -9.24
C ARG A 123 28.65 0.66 -10.35
N ILE A 124 28.94 1.97 -10.49
CA ILE A 124 29.95 2.45 -11.45
C ILE A 124 31.32 1.86 -11.14
N ARG A 125 31.77 1.90 -9.88
CA ARG A 125 33.07 1.32 -9.47
C ARG A 125 33.15 -0.17 -9.77
N GLU A 126 32.06 -0.91 -9.57
CA GLU A 126 31.99 -2.33 -9.88
C GLU A 126 32.14 -2.60 -11.38
N LEU A 127 31.36 -1.90 -12.21
CA LEU A 127 31.45 -2.01 -13.67
C LEU A 127 32.82 -1.60 -14.20
N GLU A 128 33.45 -0.57 -13.62
CA GLU A 128 34.82 -0.16 -13.96
C GLU A 128 35.83 -1.28 -13.68
N ARG A 129 35.69 -2.00 -12.57
CA ARG A 129 36.54 -3.15 -12.24
C ARG A 129 36.33 -4.29 -13.25
N GLU A 130 35.09 -4.61 -13.58
CA GLU A 130 34.78 -5.64 -14.58
C GLU A 130 35.37 -5.29 -15.96
N ILE A 131 35.21 -4.04 -16.41
CA ILE A 131 35.80 -3.56 -17.66
C ILE A 131 37.32 -3.67 -17.64
N ALA A 132 37.96 -3.33 -16.51
CA ALA A 132 39.42 -3.44 -16.38
C ALA A 132 39.90 -4.90 -16.49
N LEU A 133 39.19 -5.85 -15.87
CA LEU A 133 39.49 -7.27 -15.97
C LEU A 133 39.32 -7.79 -17.40
N LEU A 134 38.23 -7.40 -18.07
CA LEU A 134 37.98 -7.79 -19.47
C LEU A 134 39.01 -7.21 -20.44
N LYS A 135 39.50 -6.00 -20.18
CA LYS A 135 40.60 -5.38 -20.96
C LYS A 135 41.93 -6.09 -20.73
N ALA A 136 42.21 -6.56 -19.52
CA ALA A 136 43.44 -7.29 -19.21
C ALA A 136 43.45 -8.72 -19.79
N SER A 137 42.28 -9.27 -20.12
CA SER A 137 42.11 -10.60 -20.71
C SER A 137 42.16 -10.64 -22.25
N LYS A 138 42.30 -9.48 -22.92
CA LYS A 138 42.41 -9.37 -24.39
C LYS A 138 43.83 -8.99 -24.80
#